data_AF-A0A2W4VR45-F1
#
_entry.id   AF-A0A2W4VR45-F1
#
_cell.length_a   1.000
_cell.length_b   1.000
_cell.length_c   1.000
_cell.angle_alpha   90.00
_cell.angle_beta   90.00
_cell.angle_gamma   90.00
#
_symmetry.space_group_name_H-M   'P 1'
#
loop_
_entity.id
_entity.type
_entity.pdbx_description
1 polymer ?
#
loop_
_entity_poly.entity_id
_entity_poly.type
_entity_poly.pdbx_seq_one_letter_code
_entity_poly.pdbx_strand_id
1 'polypeptide(L)' 'MSDIPNIIKQTQSDIINSQISLETIFLKAKVLAHYLNNHELKKWVKNELDGYLNLDGYLNTDELP' A
#
# COMPACT_ATOMS: atom_id res chain seq x y z
N MET A 1 5.05 6.03 -23.79
CA MET A 1 4.13 7.03 -23.19
C MET A 1 4.10 6.76 -21.70
N SER A 2 4.02 7.78 -20.84
CA SER A 2 3.98 7.55 -19.39
C SER A 2 2.64 6.90 -19.02
N ASP A 3 2.66 5.66 -18.56
CA ASP A 3 1.46 4.89 -18.16
C ASP A 3 0.89 5.33 -16.80
N ILE A 4 1.59 6.23 -16.10
CA ILE A 4 1.25 6.72 -14.75
C ILE A 4 -0.17 7.33 -14.69
N PRO A 5 -0.58 8.27 -15.57
CA PRO A 5 -1.92 8.85 -15.50
C PRO A 5 -3.04 7.83 -15.73
N ASN A 6 -2.77 6.79 -16.52
CA ASN A 6 -3.73 5.72 -16.79
C ASN A 6 -3.91 4.84 -15.54
N ILE A 7 -2.82 4.48 -14.87
CA ILE A 7 -2.84 3.69 -13.64
C ILE A 7 -3.55 4.43 -12.51
N ILE A 8 -3.33 5.75 -12.38
CA ILE A 8 -4.04 6.57 -11.40
C ILE A 8 -5.56 6.53 -11.65
N LYS A 9 -5.99 6.76 -12.90
CA LYS A 9 -7.43 6.74 -13.27
C LYS A 9 -8.05 5.37 -13.00
N GLN A 10 -7.37 4.29 -13.36
CA GLN A 10 -7.86 2.94 -13.10
C GLN A 10 -7.97 2.65 -11.60
N THR A 11 -6.96 3.04 -10.83
CA THR A 11 -6.96 2.83 -9.36
C THR A 11 -8.11 3.60 -8.70
N GLN A 12 -8.36 4.85 -9.12
CA GLN A 12 -9.50 5.64 -8.64
C GLN A 12 -10.84 5.01 -8.99
N SER A 13 -10.97 4.49 -10.22
CA SER A 13 -12.18 3.79 -10.66
C SER A 13 -12.42 2.49 -9.88
N ASP A 14 -11.36 1.77 -9.53
CA ASP A 14 -11.45 0.52 -8.80
C ASP A 14 -11.80 0.76 -7.31
N ILE A 15 -11.30 1.83 -6.70
CA ILE A 15 -11.59 2.19 -5.30
C ILE A 15 -13.09 2.42 -5.05
N ILE A 16 -13.80 3.02 -6.01
CA ILE A 16 -15.24 3.28 -5.87
C ILE A 16 -16.10 2.08 -6.28
N ASN A 17 -15.49 1.02 -6.82
CA ASN A 17 -16.21 -0.17 -7.26
C ASN A 17 -16.19 -1.24 -6.15
N SER A 18 -17.33 -1.42 -5.49
CA SER A 18 -17.49 -2.39 -4.39
C SER A 18 -17.27 -3.86 -4.79
N GLN A 19 -17.22 -4.17 -6.09
CA GLN A 19 -16.92 -5.52 -6.59
C GLN A 19 -15.42 -5.81 -6.64
N ILE A 20 -14.57 -4.79 -6.51
CA ILE A 20 -13.12 -4.95 -6.57
C ILE A 20 -12.58 -5.14 -5.15
N SER A 21 -11.73 -6.15 -4.98
CA SER A 21 -11.08 -6.39 -3.70
C SER A 21 -10.03 -5.32 -3.40
N LEU A 22 -9.88 -5.01 -2.12
CA LEU A 22 -8.86 -4.08 -1.64
C LEU A 22 -7.44 -4.53 -2.03
N GLU A 23 -7.18 -5.85 -2.04
CA GLU A 23 -5.92 -6.44 -2.52
C GLU A 23 -5.61 -6.05 -3.98
N THR A 24 -6.61 -6.07 -4.86
CA THR A 24 -6.46 -5.68 -6.26
C THR A 24 -6.05 -4.20 -6.37
N ILE A 25 -6.66 -3.35 -5.56
CA ILE A 25 -6.34 -1.91 -5.50
C ILE A 25 -4.89 -1.71 -5.02
N PHE A 26 -4.47 -2.43 -3.99
CA PHE A 26 -3.09 -2.36 -3.48
C PHE A 26 -2.06 -2.86 -4.50
N LEU A 27 -2.35 -3.92 -5.26
CA LEU A 27 -1.45 -4.36 -6.34
C LEU A 27 -1.25 -3.27 -7.40
N LYS A 28 -2.30 -2.51 -7.75
CA LYS A 28 -2.17 -1.35 -8.65
C LYS A 28 -1.36 -0.22 -8.02
N ALA A 29 -1.56 0.06 -6.73
CA ALA A 29 -0.74 1.02 -6.00
C ALA A 29 0.75 0.60 -5.95
N LYS A 30 1.06 -0.70 -5.88
CA LYS A 30 2.43 -1.24 -5.97
C LYS A 30 3.09 -0.96 -7.31
N VAL A 31 2.32 -1.14 -8.40
CA VAL A 31 2.76 -0.83 -9.76
C VAL A 31 2.98 0.68 -9.93
N LEU A 32 2.07 1.50 -9.41
CA LEU A 32 2.21 2.96 -9.38
C LEU A 32 3.47 3.40 -8.63
N ALA A 33 3.73 2.83 -7.46
CA ALA A 33 4.93 3.11 -6.67
C ALA A 33 6.22 2.79 -7.43
N HIS A 34 6.22 1.70 -8.20
CA HIS A 34 7.34 1.34 -9.07
C HIS A 34 7.58 2.40 -10.15
N TYR A 35 6.54 2.84 -10.86
CA TYR A 35 6.67 3.86 -11.90
C TYR A 35 7.08 5.23 -11.37
N LEU A 36 6.67 5.58 -10.15
CA LEU A 36 7.04 6.83 -9.49
C LEU A 36 8.44 6.76 -8.83
N ASN A 37 9.10 5.59 -8.84
CA ASN A 37 10.29 5.32 -8.05
C ASN A 37 10.14 5.72 -6.57
N ASN A 38 8.93 5.53 -6.01
CA ASN A 38 8.58 5.94 -4.66
C ASN A 38 8.72 4.75 -3.69
N HIS A 39 9.82 4.73 -2.95
CA HIS A 39 10.14 3.66 -2.01
C HIS A 39 9.21 3.62 -0.80
N GLU A 40 8.74 4.77 -0.33
CA GLU A 40 7.83 4.86 0.82
C GLU A 40 6.47 4.25 0.49
N LEU A 41 5.89 4.65 -0.65
CA LEU A 41 4.63 4.08 -1.14
C LEU A 41 4.76 2.58 -1.37
N LYS A 42 5.88 2.13 -1.96
CA LYS A 42 6.14 0.71 -2.18
C LYS A 42 6.20 -0.08 -0.86
N LYS A 43 6.81 0.49 0.18
CA LYS A 43 6.88 -0.11 1.52
C LYS A 43 5.51 -0.14 2.19
N TRP A 44 4.77 0.96 2.14
CA TRP A 44 3.42 1.04 2.70
C TRP A 44 2.49 0.00 2.06
N VAL A 45 2.42 -0.05 0.73
CA VAL A 45 1.61 -1.05 0.01
C VAL A 45 2.01 -2.48 0.35
N LYS A 46 3.32 -2.73 0.53
CA LYS A 46 3.80 -4.04 0.95
C LYS A 46 3.29 -4.42 2.34
N ASN A 47 3.32 -3.50 3.29
CA ASN A 47 2.81 -3.75 4.65
C ASN A 47 1.29 -3.98 4.66
N GLU A 48 0.54 -3.26 3.83
CA GLU A 48 -0.91 -3.46 3.72
C GLU A 48 -1.26 -4.84 3.13
N LEU A 49 -0.43 -5.37 2.23
CA LEU A 49 -0.63 -6.69 1.62
C LEU A 49 -0.10 -7.85 2.47
N ASP A 50 1.11 -7.71 3.00
CA ASP A 50 1.84 -8.78 3.68
C ASP A 50 1.63 -8.74 5.21
N GLY A 51 0.95 -7.71 5.72
CA GLY A 51 0.84 -7.40 7.13
C GLY A 51 2.05 -6.61 7.66
N TYR A 52 1.87 -6.00 8.83
CA TYR A 52 2.94 -5.32 9.55
C TYR A 52 3.73 -6.38 10.33
N LEU A 53 4.99 -6.63 9.95
CA LEU A 53 5.89 -7.47 10.75
C LEU A 53 6.00 -6.83 12.15
N ASN A 54 5.38 -7.51 13.13
CA ASN A 54 5.29 -7.19 14.56
C ASN A 54 6.18 -6.02 15.02
N LEU A 55 5.60 -4.82 15.11
CA LEU A 55 6.08 -3.76 16.00
C LEU A 55 5.71 -4.04 17.48
N ASP A 56 5.08 -5.18 17.76
CA ASP A 56 4.74 -5.65 19.10
C ASP A 56 5.96 -6.05 19.96
N GLY A 57 7.19 -5.90 19.44
CA GLY A 57 8.44 -6.19 20.15
C GLY A 57 9.07 -5.02 20.90
N TYR A 58 8.47 -3.82 20.89
CA TYR A 58 9.03 -2.63 21.56
C TYR A 58 8.05 -1.94 22.53
N LEU A 59 7.16 -2.70 23.18
CA LEU A 59 6.68 -2.30 24.50
C LEU A 59 7.66 -2.85 25.53
N ASN A 60 8.72 -2.08 25.82
CA ASN A 60 9.50 -2.28 27.04
C ASN A 60 8.53 -2.17 28.21
N THR A 61 8.36 -3.25 28.95
CA THR A 61 7.58 -3.33 30.20
C THR A 61 8.22 -2.59 31.38
N ASP A 62 9.15 -1.66 31.11
CA ASP A 62 9.91 -0.94 32.13
C ASP A 62 9.34 0.46 32.45
N GLU A 63 8.20 0.84 31.87
CA GLU A 63 7.47 2.08 32.21
C GLU A 63 6.06 1.81 32.76
N LEU A 64 5.98 0.96 33.79
CA LEU A 64 4.85 0.94 34.73
C LEU A 64 5.28 1.64 36.03
N PRO A 65 4.82 2.87 36.32
CA PRO A 65 4.68 3.34 37.70
C PRO A 65 3.50 2.66 38.41
#